data_AF-A0A5J4VEM9-F1
#
_entry.id   AF-A0A5J4VEM9-F1
#
_cell.length_a   1.000
_cell.length_b   1.000
_cell.length_c   1.000
_cell.angle_alpha   90.00
_cell.angle_beta   90.00
_cell.angle_gamma   90.00
#
_symmetry.space_group_name_H-M   'P 1'
#
loop_
_entity.id
_entity.type
_entity.pdbx_description
1 polymer ?
#
loop_
_entity_poly.entity_id
_entity_poly.type
_entity_poly.pdbx_seq_one_letter_code
_entity_poly.pdbx_strand_id
1 'polypeptide(L)'
;ISKGKTKQWWRSPCVGYEEVDVTKIEPETSKLSDLDPEARALVEKMMYDQEQKRRGLPTSEEQGKSQLMKKFMEQHPEMDFSHTKFG
;
A
#
# COMPACT_ATOMS: atom_id res chain seq x y z
N ILE A 1 -28.02 10.38 16.31
CA ILE A 1 -27.07 9.24 16.25
C ILE A 1 -25.68 9.77 16.56
N SER A 2 -25.19 9.46 17.76
CA SER A 2 -23.90 9.89 18.30
C SER A 2 -22.75 9.28 17.50
N LYS A 3 -21.96 10.12 16.82
CA LYS A 3 -20.69 9.71 16.20
C LYS A 3 -19.78 9.14 17.30
N GLY A 4 -19.60 7.82 17.28
CA GLY A 4 -18.75 7.11 18.23
C GLY A 4 -17.38 7.74 18.29
N LYS A 5 -16.90 8.02 19.50
CA LYS A 5 -15.59 8.64 19.76
C LYS A 5 -14.53 7.82 19.05
N THR A 6 -14.02 8.36 17.94
CA THR A 6 -12.92 7.83 17.16
C THR A 6 -11.67 7.83 18.03
N LYS A 7 -11.17 6.64 18.39
CA LYS A 7 -9.85 6.34 18.99
C LYS A 7 -9.09 7.59 19.47
N GLN A 8 -9.38 8.06 20.68
CA GLN A 8 -8.68 9.20 21.26
C GLN A 8 -7.43 8.69 22.00
N TRP A 9 -6.26 9.15 21.55
CA TRP A 9 -4.99 8.88 22.21
C TRP A 9 -4.88 9.68 23.52
N TRP A 10 -4.12 9.17 24.49
CA TRP A 10 -3.92 9.86 25.75
C TRP A 10 -3.01 11.08 25.53
N ARG A 11 -3.45 12.27 25.96
CA ARG A 11 -2.69 13.51 25.76
C ARG A 11 -1.45 13.63 26.64
N SER A 12 -1.47 12.99 27.80
CA SER A 12 -0.34 12.96 28.73
C SER A 12 -0.43 11.69 29.59
N PRO A 13 0.70 11.07 29.95
CA PRO A 13 0.72 9.89 30.83
C PRO A 13 0.22 10.20 32.26
N CYS A 14 0.35 11.46 32.72
CA CYS A 14 -0.03 11.90 34.06
C CYS A 14 -0.68 13.30 34.03
N VAL A 15 -1.64 13.56 34.91
CA VAL A 15 -2.26 14.90 35.05
C VAL A 15 -1.21 15.90 35.57
N GLY A 16 -0.86 16.90 34.76
CA GLY A 16 0.10 17.96 35.11
C GLY A 16 1.45 17.91 34.40
N TYR A 17 1.68 16.94 33.51
CA TYR A 17 2.87 16.85 32.67
C TYR A 17 2.62 17.38 31.26
N GLU A 18 3.69 17.78 30.57
CA GLU A 18 3.69 18.30 29.19
C GLU A 18 2.94 17.35 28.25
N GLU A 19 2.17 17.90 27.29
CA GLU A 19 1.41 17.09 26.33
C GLU A 19 2.37 16.29 25.44
N VAL A 20 1.98 15.07 25.09
CA VAL A 20 2.74 14.21 24.17
C VAL A 20 2.72 14.85 22.78
N ASP A 21 3.82 15.50 22.42
CA ASP A 21 4.01 16.09 21.10
C ASP A 21 4.38 15.01 20.07
N VAL A 22 3.34 14.47 19.43
CA VAL A 22 3.47 13.49 18.34
C VAL A 22 4.03 14.08 17.05
N THR A 23 4.28 15.38 16.96
CA THR A 23 4.84 16.02 15.76
C THR A 23 6.36 15.86 15.65
N LYS A 24 7.05 15.57 16.77
CA LYS A 24 8.49 15.26 16.82
C LYS A 24 8.84 13.79 16.65
N ILE A 25 7.83 12.91 16.64
CA ILE A 25 8.02 11.49 16.39
C ILE A 25 8.17 11.34 14.88
N GLU A 26 9.36 11.61 14.36
CA GLU A 26 9.73 11.08 13.05
C GLU A 26 9.64 9.56 13.19
N PRO A 27 8.76 8.86 12.42
CA PRO A 27 8.87 7.42 12.36
C PRO A 27 10.29 7.18 11.87
N GLU A 28 11.13 6.53 12.69
CA GLU A 28 12.43 6.11 12.20
C GLU A 28 12.14 5.34 10.92
N THR A 29 12.51 5.95 9.79
CA THR A 29 12.46 5.29 8.51
C THR A 29 13.49 4.19 8.66
N SER A 30 13.06 3.02 9.15
CA SER A 30 13.94 1.88 9.38
C SER A 30 14.81 1.81 8.14
N LYS A 31 16.11 2.03 8.33
CA LYS A 31 17.02 2.18 7.19
C LYS A 31 16.86 0.87 6.42
N LEU A 32 16.56 0.92 5.13
CA LEU A 32 16.33 -0.28 4.31
C LEU A 32 17.48 -1.32 4.41
N SER A 33 18.63 -0.91 4.95
CA SER A 33 19.79 -1.73 5.30
C SER A 33 19.60 -2.68 6.47
N ASP A 34 18.70 -2.39 7.42
CA ASP A 34 18.46 -3.20 8.62
C ASP A 34 17.35 -4.26 8.41
N LEU A 35 16.70 -4.22 7.23
CA LEU A 35 15.69 -5.17 6.84
C LEU A 35 16.32 -6.38 6.17
N ASP A 36 15.80 -7.57 6.50
CA ASP A 36 16.14 -8.82 5.81
C ASP A 36 15.94 -8.66 4.29
N PRO A 37 16.77 -9.29 3.43
CA PRO A 37 16.65 -9.18 1.97
C PRO A 37 15.24 -9.40 1.43
N GLU A 38 14.45 -10.29 2.04
CA GLU A 38 13.04 -10.52 1.67
C GLU A 38 12.16 -9.30 1.99
N ALA A 39 12.30 -8.73 3.18
CA ALA A 39 11.58 -7.54 3.60
C ALA A 39 11.97 -6.32 2.76
N ARG A 40 13.23 -6.22 2.33
CA ARG A 40 13.70 -5.14 1.46
C ARG A 40 13.02 -5.17 0.10
N ALA A 41 12.89 -6.35 -0.52
CA ALA A 41 12.17 -6.51 -1.78
C ALA A 41 10.68 -6.14 -1.64
N LEU A 42 10.06 -6.50 -0.50
CA LEU A 42 8.67 -6.14 -0.22
C LEU A 42 8.48 -4.63 -0.06
N VAL A 43 9.38 -3.95 0.66
CA VAL A 43 9.34 -2.49 0.85
C VAL A 43 9.60 -1.76 -0.47
N GLU A 44 10.56 -2.23 -1.27
CA GLU A 44 10.83 -1.67 -2.60
C GLU A 44 9.61 -1.81 -3.53
N LYS A 45 8.97 -2.98 -3.54
CA LYS A 45 7.70 -3.19 -4.26
C LYS A 45 6.63 -2.23 -3.77
N MET A 46 6.49 -2.06 -2.44
CA MET A 46 5.47 -1.19 -1.86
C MET A 46 5.70 0.29 -2.21
N MET A 47 6.95 0.75 -2.18
CA MET A 47 7.35 2.09 -2.60
C MET A 47 7.04 2.32 -4.09
N TYR A 48 7.40 1.37 -4.95
CA TYR A 48 7.09 1.43 -6.38
C TYR A 48 5.59 1.50 -6.62
N ASP A 49 4.81 0.61 -6.00
CA ASP A 49 3.36 0.55 -6.16
C ASP A 49 2.68 1.82 -5.64
N GLN A 50 3.17 2.41 -4.54
CA GLN A 50 2.66 3.67 -4.02
C GLN A 50 2.90 4.82 -5.01
N GLU A 51 4.07 4.88 -5.65
CA GLU A 51 4.39 5.88 -6.66
C GLU A 51 3.59 5.68 -7.96
N GLN A 52 3.41 4.43 -8.41
CA GLN A 52 2.54 4.11 -9.56
C GLN A 52 1.10 4.55 -9.29
N LYS A 53 0.54 4.19 -8.12
CA LYS A 53 -0.81 4.63 -7.70
C LYS A 53 -0.94 6.15 -7.69
N ARG A 54 0.07 6.87 -7.17
CA ARG A 54 0.08 8.34 -7.16
C ARG A 54 0.08 8.92 -8.57
N ARG A 55 0.72 8.26 -9.52
CA ARG A 55 0.76 8.63 -10.94
C ARG A 55 -0.46 8.14 -11.74
N GLY A 56 -1.38 7.39 -11.13
CA GLY A 56 -2.50 6.76 -11.83
C GLY A 56 -2.08 5.66 -12.81
N LEU A 57 -0.90 5.08 -12.59
CA LEU A 57 -0.34 3.99 -13.37
C LEU A 57 -0.61 2.63 -12.67
N PRO A 58 -0.69 1.52 -13.42
CA PRO A 58 -0.98 0.20 -12.84
C PRO A 58 0.18 -0.27 -11.95
N THR A 59 -0.18 -0.81 -10.78
CA THR A 59 0.77 -1.43 -9.84
C THR A 59 1.41 -2.70 -10.39
N SER A 60 2.47 -3.17 -9.74
CA SER A 60 3.17 -4.41 -10.10
C SER A 60 2.22 -5.62 -10.20
N GLU A 61 1.23 -5.70 -9.30
CA GLU A 61 0.21 -6.77 -9.35
C GLU A 61 -0.75 -6.63 -10.53
N GLU A 62 -1.20 -5.42 -10.84
CA GLU A 62 -2.09 -5.16 -11.98
C GLU A 62 -1.38 -5.42 -13.30
N GLN A 63 -0.10 -5.07 -13.40
CA GLN A 63 0.74 -5.39 -14.55
C GLN A 63 0.92 -6.91 -14.70
N GLY A 64 1.15 -7.63 -13.60
CA GLY A 64 1.24 -9.09 -13.61
C GLY A 64 -0.06 -9.75 -14.06
N LYS A 65 -1.20 -9.30 -13.52
CA LYS A 65 -2.53 -9.77 -13.92
C LYS A 65 -2.82 -9.50 -15.40
N SER A 66 -2.46 -8.31 -15.90
CA SER A 66 -2.60 -7.94 -17.31
C SER A 66 -1.76 -8.84 -18.20
N GLN A 67 -0.50 -9.11 -17.84
CA GLN A 67 0.37 -10.02 -18.60
C GLN A 67 -0.14 -11.46 -18.61
N LEU A 68 -0.61 -11.95 -17.46
CA LEU A 68 -1.16 -13.30 -17.37
C LEU A 68 -2.43 -13.43 -18.22
N MET A 69 -3.30 -12.43 -18.16
CA MET A 69 -4.50 -12.37 -18.99
C MET A 69 -4.14 -12.33 -20.49
N LYS A 70 -3.15 -11.52 -20.89
CA LYS A 70 -2.66 -11.49 -22.28
C LYS A 70 -2.18 -12.86 -22.75
N LYS A 71 -1.32 -13.52 -21.96
CA LYS A 71 -0.85 -14.88 -22.27
C LYS A 71 -2.00 -15.88 -22.39
N PHE A 72 -3.01 -15.75 -21.53
CA PHE A 72 -4.19 -16.60 -21.58
C PHE A 72 -5.04 -16.36 -22.84
N MET A 73 -5.23 -15.10 -23.23
CA MET A 73 -5.88 -14.72 -24.49
C MET A 73 -5.11 -15.24 -25.72
N GLU A 74 -3.78 -15.16 -25.72
CA GLU A 74 -2.92 -15.67 -26.78
C GLU A 74 -3.02 -17.21 -26.93
N GLN A 75 -3.11 -17.92 -25.80
CA GLN A 75 -3.21 -19.38 -25.78
C GLN A 75 -4.63 -19.91 -26.06
N HIS A 76 -5.65 -19.09 -25.84
CA HIS A 76 -7.05 -19.43 -26.09
C HIS A 76 -7.73 -18.38 -26.98
N PRO A 77 -7.35 -18.31 -28.27
CA PRO A 77 -7.93 -17.36 -29.22
C PRO A 77 -9.43 -17.58 -29.48
N GLU A 78 -9.97 -18.72 -29.05
CA GLU A 78 -11.39 -19.09 -29.12
C GLU A 78 -12.24 -18.42 -28.02
N MET A 79 -11.62 -17.92 -26.95
CA MET A 79 -12.33 -17.19 -25.90
C MET A 79 -12.40 -15.71 -26.23
N ASP A 80 -13.60 -15.25 -26.55
CA ASP A 80 -13.89 -13.84 -26.84
C ASP A 80 -14.07 -13.04 -25.54
N PHE A 81 -13.10 -12.19 -25.22
CA PHE A 81 -13.15 -11.28 -24.07
C PHE A 81 -13.76 -9.91 -24.42
N SER A 82 -14.30 -9.72 -25.62
CA SER A 82 -14.91 -8.46 -26.06
C SER A 82 -16.08 -8.01 -25.18
N HIS A 83 -16.75 -8.95 -24.50
CA HIS A 83 -17.85 -8.68 -23.57
C HIS A 83 -17.46 -8.69 -22.08
N THR A 84 -16.18 -8.87 -21.76
CA THR A 84 -15.73 -9.00 -20.36
C THR A 84 -15.46 -7.63 -19.73
N LYS A 85 -16.19 -7.31 -18.65
CA LYS A 85 -15.97 -6.08 -17.89
C LYS A 85 -14.77 -6.27 -16.95
N PHE A 86 -13.64 -5.69 -17.32
CA PHE A 86 -12.49 -5.54 -16.43
C PHE A 86 -12.79 -4.36 -15.49
N GLY A 87 -13.33 -4.68 -14.32
CA GLY A 87 -13.54 -3.75 -13.20
C GLY A 87 -12.35 -3.75 -12.25
#